data_AF-A0A8T5LUL4-F1
#
_entry.id   AF-A0A8T5LUL4-F1
#
_cell.length_a   1.000
_cell.length_b   1.000
_cell.length_c   1.000
_cell.angle_alpha   90.00
_cell.angle_beta   90.00
_cell.angle_gamma   90.00
#
_symmetry.space_group_name_H-M   'P 1'
#
loop_
_entity.id
_entity.type
_entity.pdbx_description
1 polymer ?
#
loop_
_entity_poly.entity_id
_entity_poly.type
_entity_poly.pdbx_seq_one_letter_code
_entity_poly.pdbx_strand_id
1 'polypeptide(L)'
;DTDEDTNKDLECTQDSDCKREGCSGTLCYPVDAPEIATICNWEPEYACYKDISCGCVENKCSWQETTEFQECVSKARSEPMVDSP
;
A
#
# COMPACT_ATOMS: atom_id res chain seq x y z
N ASP A 1 -34.65 -3.72 19.37
CA ASP A 1 -33.99 -3.66 18.06
C ASP A 1 -32.61 -3.10 18.26
N THR A 2 -31.61 -3.97 18.08
CA THR A 2 -30.21 -3.77 18.45
C THR A 2 -29.58 -2.73 17.52
N ASP A 3 -28.78 -1.83 18.08
CA ASP A 3 -28.13 -0.71 17.41
C ASP A 3 -27.26 -1.16 16.20
N GLU A 4 -27.72 -0.86 14.97
CA GLU A 4 -27.01 -1.09 13.69
C GLU A 4 -26.20 0.13 13.23
N ASP A 5 -25.32 0.71 14.04
CA ASP A 5 -24.52 1.87 13.56
C ASP A 5 -23.19 2.09 14.32
N THR A 6 -22.47 1.02 14.68
CA THR A 6 -21.11 1.14 15.27
C THR A 6 -19.98 0.69 14.33
N ASN A 7 -20.30 0.38 13.06
CA ASN A 7 -19.32 -0.14 12.10
C ASN A 7 -19.36 0.60 10.75
N LYS A 8 -19.37 1.94 10.78
CA LYS A 8 -19.35 2.77 9.56
C LYS A 8 -18.00 3.43 9.26
N ASP A 9 -17.04 3.32 10.17
CA ASP A 9 -15.78 4.07 10.10
C ASP A 9 -14.51 3.19 10.10
N LEU A 10 -14.66 1.86 10.16
CA LEU A 10 -13.55 0.92 10.10
C LEU A 10 -13.41 0.40 8.67
N GLU A 11 -12.25 0.63 8.07
CA GLU A 11 -11.94 0.20 6.71
C GLU A 11 -11.47 -1.27 6.67
N CYS A 12 -10.90 -1.77 7.77
CA CYS A 12 -10.50 -3.17 7.94
C CYS A 12 -10.49 -3.58 9.42
N THR A 13 -10.47 -4.89 9.67
CA THR A 13 -10.28 -5.48 11.02
C THR A 13 -9.11 -6.47 11.09
N GLN A 14 -8.68 -7.01 9.94
CA GLN A 14 -7.59 -7.96 9.81
C GLN A 14 -6.85 -7.77 8.47
N ASP A 15 -5.60 -8.21 8.39
CA ASP A 15 -4.77 -8.01 7.18
C ASP A 15 -5.40 -8.57 5.90
N SER A 16 -6.19 -9.63 6.00
CA SER A 16 -6.87 -10.22 4.83
C SER A 16 -8.00 -9.36 4.26
N ASP A 17 -8.42 -8.33 4.98
CA ASP A 17 -9.41 -7.35 4.50
C ASP A 17 -8.75 -6.35 3.53
N CYS A 18 -7.42 -6.41 3.38
CA CYS A 18 -6.63 -5.50 2.57
C CYS A 18 -5.95 -6.23 1.39
N LYS A 19 -5.81 -5.54 0.27
CA LYS A 19 -5.15 -6.04 -0.93
C LYS A 19 -4.20 -5.03 -1.53
N ARG A 20 -3.13 -5.54 -2.15
CA ARG A 20 -2.27 -4.78 -3.05
C ARG A 20 -3.01 -4.59 -4.38
N GLU A 21 -3.09 -3.35 -4.84
CA GLU A 21 -3.82 -2.96 -6.05
C GLU A 21 -3.00 -1.90 -6.83
N GLY A 22 -3.53 -1.48 -7.99
CA GLY A 22 -2.90 -0.49 -8.86
C GLY A 22 -1.84 -1.12 -9.77
N CYS A 23 -1.67 -0.54 -10.94
CA CYS A 23 -0.81 -1.08 -12.00
C CYS A 23 0.66 -1.26 -11.57
N SER A 24 1.13 -0.39 -10.68
CA SER A 24 2.50 -0.42 -10.14
C SER A 24 2.59 -1.12 -8.77
N GLY A 25 1.49 -1.66 -8.25
CA GLY A 25 1.44 -2.38 -6.97
C GLY A 25 1.69 -1.52 -5.73
N THR A 26 1.47 -0.20 -5.84
CA THR A 26 1.74 0.80 -4.79
C THR A 26 0.51 1.14 -3.95
N LEU A 27 -0.68 0.66 -4.32
CA LEU A 27 -1.89 0.87 -3.52
C LEU A 27 -2.08 -0.30 -2.54
N CYS A 28 -2.44 0.03 -1.31
CA CYS A 28 -2.98 -0.89 -0.33
C CYS A 28 -4.39 -0.42 0.02
N TYR A 29 -5.41 -1.24 -0.26
CA TYR A 29 -6.81 -0.82 -0.18
C TYR A 29 -7.73 -1.99 0.19
N PRO A 30 -8.97 -1.75 0.66
CA PRO A 30 -9.87 -2.83 1.05
C PRO A 30 -10.20 -3.79 -0.09
N VAL A 31 -10.42 -5.05 0.25
CA VAL A 31 -10.80 -6.09 -0.72
C VAL A 31 -12.15 -5.83 -1.38
N ASP A 32 -13.09 -5.20 -0.65
CA ASP A 32 -14.46 -4.91 -1.07
C ASP A 32 -14.61 -3.54 -1.77
N ALA A 33 -13.54 -2.77 -1.84
CA ALA A 33 -13.52 -1.51 -2.55
C ALA A 33 -13.67 -1.68 -4.07
N PRO A 34 -14.32 -0.72 -4.76
CA PRO A 34 -14.37 -0.70 -6.21
C PRO A 34 -12.97 -0.62 -6.81
N GLU A 35 -12.77 -1.25 -7.98
CA GLU A 35 -11.51 -1.20 -8.70
C GLU A 35 -11.09 0.24 -9.02
N ILE A 36 -9.83 0.58 -8.73
CA ILE A 36 -9.25 1.89 -8.99
C ILE A 36 -8.35 1.80 -10.22
N ALA A 37 -8.75 2.48 -11.30
CA ALA A 37 -7.89 2.64 -12.47
C ALA A 37 -6.76 3.63 -12.15
N THR A 38 -5.53 3.13 -12.05
CA THR A 38 -4.32 3.95 -11.87
C THR A 38 -3.57 4.10 -13.19
N ILE A 39 -2.88 5.23 -13.39
CA ILE A 39 -1.91 5.37 -14.48
C ILE A 39 -0.75 4.39 -14.24
N CYS A 40 -0.37 3.62 -15.27
CA CYS A 40 0.73 2.65 -15.23
C CYS A 40 2.12 3.29 -15.37
N ASN A 41 2.41 4.33 -14.58
CA ASN A 41 3.75 4.91 -14.55
C ASN A 41 4.62 4.13 -13.56
N TRP A 42 5.88 3.91 -13.93
CA TRP A 42 6.86 3.22 -13.09
C TRP A 42 7.93 4.19 -12.62
N GLU A 43 8.12 4.27 -11.30
CA GLU A 43 9.21 5.00 -10.66
C GLU A 43 10.12 4.02 -9.91
N PRO A 44 11.44 4.30 -9.78
CA PRO A 44 12.39 3.39 -9.13
C PRO A 44 11.99 2.98 -7.70
N GLU A 45 11.42 3.89 -6.90
CA GLU A 45 11.01 3.58 -5.53
C GLU A 45 9.86 2.57 -5.43
N TYR A 46 9.11 2.35 -6.52
CA TYR A 46 8.00 1.39 -6.53
C TYR A 46 8.51 -0.04 -6.37
N ALA A 47 9.78 -0.30 -6.70
CA ALA A 47 10.43 -1.58 -6.43
C ALA A 47 10.44 -1.94 -4.93
N CYS A 48 10.52 -0.94 -4.03
CA CYS A 48 10.57 -1.14 -2.59
C CYS A 48 9.26 -1.69 -2.00
N TYR A 49 8.12 -1.52 -2.70
CA TYR A 49 6.82 -2.02 -2.27
C TYR A 49 6.70 -3.56 -2.34
N LYS A 50 7.67 -4.24 -2.97
CA LYS A 50 7.74 -5.70 -3.04
C LYS A 50 8.09 -6.33 -1.69
N ASP A 51 8.82 -5.61 -0.85
CA ASP A 51 9.39 -6.14 0.38
C ASP A 51 8.53 -5.84 1.63
N ILE A 52 7.43 -5.11 1.45
CA ILE A 52 6.48 -4.78 2.50
C ILE A 52 5.10 -5.41 2.27
N SER A 53 4.36 -5.56 3.36
CA SER A 53 3.02 -6.14 3.37
C SER A 53 1.94 -5.06 3.40
N CYS A 54 0.88 -5.28 2.64
CA CYS A 54 -0.37 -4.53 2.75
C CYS A 54 -1.24 -5.22 3.80
N GLY A 55 -1.70 -4.47 4.81
CA GLY A 55 -2.43 -5.04 5.93
C GLY A 55 -3.26 -4.00 6.69
N CYS A 56 -3.89 -4.43 7.76
CA CYS A 56 -4.78 -3.60 8.54
C CYS A 56 -4.01 -2.92 9.68
N VAL A 57 -3.85 -1.60 9.57
CA VAL A 57 -3.13 -0.76 10.54
C VAL A 57 -4.09 0.29 11.05
N GLU A 58 -4.37 0.28 12.36
CA GLU A 58 -5.32 1.22 12.98
C GLU A 58 -6.71 1.23 12.31
N ASN A 59 -7.18 0.04 11.91
CA ASN A 59 -8.45 -0.18 11.19
C ASN A 59 -8.51 0.47 9.79
N LYS A 60 -7.35 0.73 9.17
CA LYS A 60 -7.22 1.18 7.79
C LYS A 60 -6.27 0.29 7.00
N CYS A 61 -6.57 0.05 5.72
CA CYS A 61 -5.63 -0.66 4.87
C CYS A 61 -4.45 0.26 4.58
N SER A 62 -3.28 -0.15 5.05
CA SER A 62 -2.05 0.61 4.90
C SER A 62 -0.87 -0.32 4.71
N TRP A 63 0.20 0.26 4.19
CA TRP A 63 1.50 -0.40 4.13
C TRP A 63 2.07 -0.55 5.54
N GLN A 64 2.49 -1.77 5.88
CA GLN A 64 3.26 -2.04 7.08
C GLN A 64 4.70 -1.55 6.85
N GLU A 65 4.89 -0.23 6.93
CA GLU A 65 6.18 0.40 6.69
C GLU A 65 7.23 -0.08 7.70
N THR A 66 8.41 -0.39 7.20
CA THR A 66 9.58 -0.72 8.03
C THR A 66 10.69 0.29 7.78
N THR A 67 11.70 0.31 8.65
CA THR A 67 12.89 1.14 8.45
C THR A 67 13.59 0.79 7.14
N GLU A 68 13.67 -0.50 6.78
CA GLU A 68 14.25 -0.96 5.52
C GLU A 68 13.50 -0.44 4.30
N PHE A 69 12.17 -0.38 4.35
CA PHE A 69 11.36 0.22 3.29
C PHE A 69 11.66 1.72 3.12
N GLN A 70 11.72 2.46 4.22
CA GLN A 70 12.00 3.90 4.20
C GLN A 70 13.40 4.20 3.65
N GLU A 71 14.40 3.38 4.01
CA GLU A 71 15.75 3.45 3.46
C GLU A 71 15.78 3.12 1.96
N CYS A 72 15.07 2.08 1.53
CA CYS A 72 14.94 1.70 0.12
C CYS A 72 14.36 2.84 -0.72
N VAL A 73 13.23 3.42 -0.28
CA VAL A 73 12.57 4.54 -0.98
C VAL A 73 13.50 5.76 -1.02
N SER A 74 14.14 6.09 0.09
CA SER A 74 15.08 7.22 0.16
C SER A 74 16.26 7.04 -0.79
N LYS A 75 16.83 5.83 -0.86
CA LYS A 75 17.90 5.49 -1.79
C LYS A 75 17.44 5.59 -3.25
N ALA A 76 16.31 4.95 -3.58
CA ALA A 76 15.77 4.95 -4.93
C ALA A 76 15.47 6.36 -5.47
N ARG A 77 15.04 7.27 -4.59
CA ARG A 77 14.81 8.69 -4.93
C ARG A 77 16.08 9.52 -5.04
N SER A 78 17.11 9.19 -4.26
CA SER A 78 18.38 9.94 -4.24
C SER A 78 19.34 9.52 -5.36
N GLU A 79 19.21 8.29 -5.84
CA GLU A 79 19.96 7.74 -6.96
C GLU A 79 19.00 7.52 -8.13
N PRO A 80 18.59 8.58 -8.86
CA PRO A 80 17.87 8.39 -10.10
C PRO A 80 18.82 7.60 -11.01
N MET A 81 18.47 6.34 -11.28
CA MET A 81 19.20 5.38 -12.11
C MET A 81 20.30 6.05 -12.95
N VAL A 82 21.49 6.21 -12.38
CA VAL A 82 22.68 6.48 -13.19
C VAL A 82 22.91 5.17 -13.89
N ASP A 83 22.60 5.18 -15.18
CA ASP A 83 23.02 4.20 -16.17
C ASP A 83 24.40 3.66 -15.77
N SER A 84 24.39 2.46 -15.19
CA SER A 84 25.62 1.77 -14.82
C SER A 84 26.28 1.32 -16.13
N PRO A 85 27.57 1.61 -16.37
CA PRO A 85 28.24 1.33 -17.64
C PRO A 85 28.27 -0.14 -18.03
#